data_AF-A0A482VN46-F1
#
_entry.id   AF-A0A482VN46-F1
#
_cell.length_a   1.000
_cell.length_b   1.000
_cell.length_c   1.000
_cell.angle_alpha   90.00
_cell.angle_beta   90.00
_cell.angle_gamma   90.00
#
_symmetry.space_group_name_H-M   'P 1'
#
loop_
_entity.id
_entity.type
_entity.pdbx_description
1 polymer ?
#
loop_
_entity_poly.entity_id
_entity_poly.type
_entity_poly.pdbx_seq_one_letter_code
_entity_poly.pdbx_strand_id
1 'polypeptide(L)'
;MATEKVTFTDEEISQKWAEYKAKFDKKYDDETEENSRKELFVKNLLRIEEHNEKYKQGLVTFTMGINQFSDLTKEEMKKFTCGEQFGKQYENEKEEKFGKMVFSRRIKRIEEHNTQYKQGLIKSEMAINQY
;
A
#
# COMPACT_ATOMS: atom_id res chain seq x y z
N MET A 1 9.69 -0.21 30.99
CA MET A 1 10.42 1.02 30.64
C MET A 1 9.38 2.03 30.19
N ALA A 2 9.25 3.16 30.88
CA ALA A 2 8.29 4.19 30.51
C ALA A 2 8.74 4.81 29.18
N THR A 3 7.90 4.71 28.16
CA THR A 3 8.09 5.44 26.91
C THR A 3 7.84 6.91 27.23
N GLU A 4 8.88 7.73 27.28
CA GLU A 4 8.72 9.18 27.25
C GLU A 4 7.89 9.52 26.02
N LYS A 5 6.69 10.06 26.23
CA LYS A 5 5.92 10.61 25.12
C LYS A 5 6.79 11.69 24.53
N VAL A 6 7.18 11.53 23.26
CA VAL A 6 7.92 12.56 22.53
C VAL A 6 7.07 13.83 22.52
N THR A 7 7.44 14.79 23.34
CA THR A 7 6.80 16.11 23.41
C THR A 7 7.77 17.11 22.81
N PHE A 8 7.38 17.70 21.69
CA PHE A 8 8.12 18.81 21.09
C PHE A 8 7.86 20.08 21.89
N THR A 9 8.90 20.88 22.08
CA THR A 9 8.73 22.22 22.64
C THR A 9 8.08 23.16 21.61
N ASP A 10 7.38 24.20 22.08
CA ASP A 10 6.74 25.18 21.19
C ASP A 10 7.76 25.89 20.30
N GLU A 11 9.00 26.07 20.78
CA GLU A 11 10.11 26.65 20.05
C GLU A 11 10.53 25.77 18.87
N GLU A 12 10.72 24.47 19.09
CA GLU A 12 11.05 23.51 18.03
C GLU A 12 9.94 23.38 16.99
N ILE A 13 8.68 23.38 17.44
CA ILE A 13 7.52 23.37 16.54
C ILE A 13 7.53 24.62 15.67
N SER A 14 7.76 25.79 16.26
CA SER A 14 7.80 27.07 15.53
C SER A 14 8.93 27.08 14.50
N GLN A 15 10.12 26.61 14.87
CA GLN A 15 11.25 26.49 13.95
C GLN A 15 10.93 25.54 12.79
N LYS A 16 10.48 24.32 13.08
CA LYS A 16 10.14 23.34 12.04
C LYS A 16 8.98 23.80 11.15
N TRP A 17 8.03 24.56 11.70
CA TRP A 17 6.94 25.19 10.94
C TRP A 17 7.48 26.24 9.97
N ALA A 18 8.39 27.11 10.42
CA ALA A 18 9.02 28.11 9.55
C ALA A 18 9.84 27.45 8.43
N GLU A 19 10.64 26.42 8.76
CA GLU A 19 11.40 25.63 7.79
C GLU A 19 10.47 24.93 6.78
N TYR A 20 9.36 24.36 7.25
CA TYR A 20 8.34 23.75 6.39
C TYR A 20 7.74 24.75 5.40
N LYS A 21 7.29 25.90 5.89
CA LYS A 21 6.72 26.96 5.03
C LYS A 21 7.72 27.44 3.99
N ALA A 22 8.97 27.67 4.39
CA ALA A 22 10.03 28.08 3.49
C ALA A 22 10.36 27.01 2.44
N LYS A 23 10.40 25.73 2.84
CA LYS A 23 10.75 24.61 1.95
C LYS A 23 9.69 24.33 0.88
N PHE A 24 8.41 24.54 1.20
CA PHE A 24 7.30 24.23 0.30
C PHE A 24 6.55 25.47 -0.21
N ASP A 25 7.11 26.68 0.00
CA ASP A 25 6.53 27.99 -0.33
C ASP A 25 5.04 28.10 0.05
N LYS A 26 4.71 27.66 1.27
CA LYS A 26 3.32 27.65 1.77
C LYS A 26 2.92 29.06 2.21
N LYS A 27 1.81 29.54 1.67
CA LYS A 27 1.17 30.82 2.02
C LYS A 27 -0.27 30.53 2.42
N TYR A 28 -0.69 31.14 3.53
CA TYR A 28 -2.04 31.04 4.07
C TYR A 28 -2.61 32.46 4.12
N ASP A 29 -3.88 32.61 3.73
CA ASP A 29 -4.50 33.93 3.59
C ASP A 29 -5.00 34.49 4.93
N ASP A 30 -5.30 33.61 5.89
CA ASP A 30 -5.84 33.97 7.21
C ASP A 30 -5.04 33.34 8.36
N GLU A 31 -4.95 34.05 9.48
CA GLU A 31 -4.28 33.59 10.70
C GLU A 31 -5.05 32.41 11.33
N THR A 32 -6.37 32.39 11.20
CA THR A 32 -7.21 31.26 11.65
C THR A 32 -6.87 29.98 10.88
N GLU A 33 -6.67 30.11 9.56
CA GLU A 33 -6.25 28.97 8.74
C GLU A 33 -4.83 28.56 9.10
N GLU A 34 -3.90 29.51 9.25
CA GLU A 34 -2.52 29.19 9.63
C GLU A 34 -2.46 28.42 10.95
N ASN A 35 -3.21 28.84 11.97
CA ASN A 35 -3.26 28.12 13.25
C ASN A 35 -3.83 26.71 13.08
N SER A 36 -4.90 26.54 12.32
CA SER A 36 -5.49 25.23 12.03
C SER A 36 -4.50 24.31 11.29
N ARG A 37 -3.76 24.85 10.32
CA ARG A 37 -2.74 24.12 9.55
C ARG A 37 -1.53 23.78 10.41
N LYS A 38 -1.13 24.67 11.32
CA LYS A 38 -0.05 24.43 12.30
C LYS A 38 -0.42 23.31 13.26
N GLU A 39 -1.67 23.24 13.75
CA GLU A 39 -2.12 22.12 14.57
C GLU A 39 -2.06 20.78 13.84
N LEU A 40 -2.45 20.76 12.56
CA LEU A 40 -2.34 19.56 11.72
C LEU A 40 -0.88 19.15 11.51
N PHE A 41 0.00 20.13 11.29
CA PHE A 41 1.43 19.90 11.19
C PHE A 41 2.02 19.27 12.44
N VAL A 42 1.69 19.77 13.63
CA VAL A 42 2.14 19.20 14.91
C VAL A 42 1.67 17.76 15.07
N LYS A 43 0.39 17.48 14.76
CA LYS A 43 -0.17 16.12 14.82
C LYS A 43 0.56 15.15 13.86
N ASN A 44 0.86 15.60 12.65
CA ASN A 44 1.59 14.79 11.68
C ASN A 44 3.05 14.59 12.07
N LEU A 45 3.69 15.60 12.66
CA LEU A 45 5.06 15.53 13.15
C LEU A 45 5.22 14.51 14.28
N LEU A 46 4.31 14.54 15.26
CA LEU A 46 4.26 13.54 16.34
C LEU A 46 4.13 12.12 15.79
N ARG A 47 3.26 11.95 14.78
CA ARG A 47 3.06 10.64 14.14
C ARG A 47 4.29 10.14 13.39
N ILE A 48 5.01 11.04 12.72
CA ILE A 48 6.26 10.71 12.02
C ILE A 48 7.29 10.19 13.03
N GLU A 49 7.40 10.87 14.17
CA GLU A 49 8.39 10.56 15.20
C GLU A 49 8.05 9.24 15.89
N GLU A 50 6.80 9.00 16.24
CA GLU A 50 6.34 7.70 16.77
C GLU A 50 6.63 6.55 15.78
N HIS A 51 6.44 6.78 14.48
CA HIS A 51 6.76 5.79 13.46
C HIS A 51 8.27 5.54 13.34
N ASN A 52 9.07 6.61 13.40
CA ASN A 52 10.52 6.53 13.34
C ASN A 52 11.12 5.87 14.58
N GLU A 53 10.50 6.01 15.75
CA GLU A 53 10.85 5.23 16.95
C GLU A 53 10.56 3.75 16.77
N LYS A 54 9.39 3.39 16.24
CA LYS A 54 9.06 1.99 15.89
C LYS A 54 10.05 1.43 14.86
N TYR A 55 10.53 2.26 13.94
CA TYR A 55 11.55 1.86 12.98
C TYR A 55 12.89 1.57 13.66
N LYS A 56 13.32 2.42 14.60
CA LYS A 56 14.53 2.18 15.40
C LYS A 56 14.44 0.90 16.23
N GLN A 57 13.24 0.53 16.66
CA GLN A 57 12.96 -0.73 17.36
C GLN A 57 12.84 -1.94 16.42
N GLY A 58 12.90 -1.75 15.10
CA GLY A 58 12.76 -2.81 14.10
C GLY A 58 11.33 -3.34 13.91
N LEU A 59 10.31 -2.62 14.41
CA LEU A 59 8.90 -3.02 14.30
C LEU A 59 8.27 -2.65 12.95
N VAL A 60 8.86 -1.68 12.25
CA VAL A 60 8.43 -1.24 10.92
C VAL A 60 9.64 -1.19 9.98
N THR A 61 9.39 -1.33 8.68
CA THR A 61 10.43 -1.47 7.65
C THR A 61 10.84 -0.17 6.97
N PHE A 62 10.18 0.94 7.28
CA PHE A 62 10.43 2.23 6.65
C PHE A 62 10.43 3.37 7.66
N THR A 63 10.93 4.53 7.25
CA THR A 63 10.88 5.78 8.01
C THR A 63 9.92 6.75 7.36
N MET A 64 9.39 7.67 8.17
CA MET A 64 8.56 8.78 7.69
C MET A 64 9.33 10.10 7.85
N GLY A 65 8.95 11.08 7.05
CA GLY A 65 9.55 12.42 7.08
C GLY A 65 8.54 13.49 6.69
N ILE A 66 8.90 14.75 6.99
CA ILE A 66 8.09 15.92 6.65
C ILE A 66 8.02 16.07 5.12
N ASN A 67 6.80 16.19 4.60
CA ASN A 67 6.50 16.32 3.17
C ASN A 67 5.46 17.44 2.94
N GLN A 68 5.19 17.77 1.67
CA GLN A 68 4.23 18.82 1.28
C GLN A 68 2.77 18.59 1.72
N PHE A 69 2.46 17.42 2.29
CA PHE A 69 1.16 17.01 2.80
C PHE A 69 1.11 17.02 4.33
N SER A 70 2.16 17.52 4.99
CA SER A 70 2.26 17.54 6.45
C SER A 70 1.28 18.53 7.11
N ASP A 71 0.73 19.48 6.35
CA ASP A 71 -0.36 20.39 6.76
C ASP A 71 -1.76 19.89 6.39
N LEU A 72 -1.87 18.70 5.80
CA LEU A 72 -3.15 18.12 5.36
C LEU A 72 -3.63 17.02 6.30
N THR A 73 -4.95 16.90 6.39
CA THR A 73 -5.60 15.74 6.97
C THR A 73 -5.51 14.52 6.05
N LYS A 74 -5.67 13.32 6.61
CA LYS A 74 -5.75 12.07 5.81
C LYS A 74 -6.88 12.12 4.78
N GLU A 75 -7.98 12.80 5.09
CA GLU A 75 -9.14 12.92 4.21
C GLU A 75 -8.86 13.86 3.04
N GLU A 76 -8.23 15.01 3.29
CA GLU A 76 -7.78 15.90 2.23
C GLU A 76 -6.70 15.22 1.37
N MET A 77 -5.72 14.56 2.00
CA MET A 77 -4.67 13.82 1.28
C MET A 77 -5.26 12.75 0.34
N LYS A 78 -6.33 12.06 0.75
CA LYS A 78 -7.03 11.10 -0.12
C LYS A 78 -7.58 11.75 -1.38
N LYS A 79 -8.08 12.99 -1.32
CA LYS A 79 -8.57 13.71 -2.51
C LYS A 79 -7.46 13.97 -3.53
N PHE A 80 -6.23 14.18 -3.06
CA PHE A 80 -5.07 14.45 -3.92
C PHE A 80 -4.37 13.16 -4.41
N THR A 81 -4.45 12.07 -3.65
CA THR A 81 -3.68 10.84 -3.92
C THR A 81 -4.53 9.69 -4.46
N CYS A 82 -5.82 9.67 -4.17
CA CYS A 82 -6.75 8.69 -4.69
C CYS A 82 -7.43 9.26 -5.93
N GLY A 83 -6.96 8.88 -7.11
CA GLY A 83 -7.75 9.01 -8.33
C GLY A 83 -9.00 8.15 -8.20
N GLU A 84 -10.08 8.72 -7.67
CA GLU A 84 -11.40 8.12 -7.46
C GLU A 84 -12.14 7.80 -8.78
N GLN A 85 -11.39 7.50 -9.85
CA GLN A 85 -11.91 7.23 -11.20
C GLN A 85 -11.56 5.82 -11.72
N PHE A 86 -10.69 5.05 -11.04
CA PHE A 86 -10.30 3.70 -11.51
C PHE A 86 -10.95 2.55 -10.73
N GLY A 87 -12.18 2.76 -10.22
CA GLY A 87 -12.89 1.75 -9.41
C GLY A 87 -14.34 1.45 -9.81
N LYS A 88 -14.94 2.17 -10.77
CA LYS A 88 -16.36 1.96 -11.16
C LYS A 88 -16.56 1.31 -12.55
N GLN A 89 -15.53 0.65 -13.09
CA GLN A 89 -15.68 -0.17 -14.31
C GLN A 89 -15.16 -1.61 -14.18
N TYR A 90 -14.47 -1.96 -13.07
CA TYR A 90 -13.84 -3.28 -12.91
C TYR A 90 -14.69 -4.34 -12.19
N GLU A 91 -15.96 -4.07 -11.90
CA GLU A 91 -16.91 -5.10 -11.42
C GLU A 91 -17.78 -5.65 -12.55
N ASN A 92 -18.01 -4.90 -13.64
CA ASN A 92 -18.95 -5.32 -14.68
C ASN A 92 -18.33 -6.19 -15.79
N GLU A 93 -17.01 -6.41 -15.81
CA GLU A 93 -16.34 -7.26 -16.81
C GLU A 93 -15.67 -8.54 -16.23
N LYS A 94 -15.58 -8.68 -14.90
CA LYS A 94 -14.81 -9.77 -14.29
C LYS A 94 -15.55 -11.10 -14.13
N GLU A 95 -16.87 -11.14 -14.26
CA GLU A 95 -17.60 -12.41 -14.14
C GLU A 95 -17.60 -13.27 -15.41
N GLU A 96 -17.32 -12.72 -16.60
CA GLU A 96 -17.26 -13.56 -17.81
C GLU A 96 -15.85 -14.02 -18.22
N LYS A 97 -14.79 -13.24 -17.92
CA LYS A 97 -13.45 -13.50 -18.47
C LYS A 97 -12.46 -14.18 -17.51
N PHE A 98 -12.55 -13.97 -16.20
CA PHE A 98 -11.57 -14.57 -15.27
C PHE A 98 -11.97 -15.99 -14.82
N GLY A 99 -13.27 -16.26 -14.65
CA GLY A 99 -13.78 -17.61 -14.32
C GLY A 99 -13.43 -18.66 -15.38
N LYS A 100 -13.44 -18.29 -16.67
CA LYS A 100 -13.02 -19.17 -17.78
C LYS A 100 -11.50 -19.36 -17.84
N MET A 101 -10.71 -18.38 -17.39
CA MET A 101 -9.24 -18.40 -17.49
C MET A 101 -8.59 -19.35 -16.48
N VAL A 102 -9.12 -19.43 -15.26
CA VAL A 102 -8.52 -20.27 -14.19
C VAL A 102 -9.06 -21.71 -14.25
N PHE A 103 -10.29 -21.93 -14.70
CA PHE A 103 -10.86 -23.28 -14.87
C PHE A 103 -10.31 -24.02 -16.11
N SER A 104 -10.03 -23.31 -17.22
CA SER A 104 -9.54 -23.93 -18.45
C SER A 104 -8.07 -24.39 -18.37
N ARG A 105 -7.24 -23.78 -17.51
CA ARG A 105 -5.85 -24.22 -17.29
C ARG A 105 -5.72 -25.41 -16.33
N ARG A 106 -6.68 -25.58 -15.40
CA ARG A 106 -6.64 -26.66 -14.40
C ARG A 106 -7.22 -27.98 -14.93
N ILE A 107 -8.16 -27.96 -15.87
CA ILE A 107 -8.71 -29.17 -16.52
C ILE A 107 -7.75 -29.73 -17.59
N LYS A 108 -7.09 -28.89 -18.40
CA LYS A 108 -6.13 -29.37 -19.43
C LYS A 108 -4.97 -30.17 -18.84
N ARG A 109 -4.44 -29.77 -17.68
CA ARG A 109 -3.31 -30.46 -17.03
C ARG A 109 -3.68 -31.82 -16.43
N ILE A 110 -4.96 -32.04 -16.09
CA ILE A 110 -5.45 -33.31 -15.52
C ILE A 110 -5.79 -34.32 -16.65
N GLU A 111 -6.24 -33.85 -17.82
CA GLU A 111 -6.51 -34.72 -18.98
C GLU A 111 -5.24 -35.15 -19.74
N GLU A 112 -4.25 -34.27 -19.89
CA GLU A 112 -2.98 -34.61 -20.56
C GLU A 112 -2.18 -35.66 -19.78
N HIS A 113 -2.15 -35.58 -18.44
CA HIS A 113 -1.43 -36.55 -17.61
C HIS A 113 -2.09 -37.94 -17.68
N ASN A 114 -3.43 -38.04 -17.75
CA ASN A 114 -4.14 -39.33 -17.88
C ASN A 114 -4.02 -39.98 -19.27
N THR A 115 -3.61 -39.25 -20.31
CA THR A 115 -3.43 -39.78 -21.66
C THR A 115 -2.06 -40.47 -21.82
N GLN A 116 -1.02 -39.94 -21.17
CA GLN A 116 0.32 -40.51 -21.18
C GLN A 116 0.40 -41.86 -20.43
N TYR A 117 -0.34 -42.02 -19.32
CA TYR A 117 -0.44 -43.30 -18.61
C TYR A 117 -1.23 -44.36 -19.38
N LYS A 118 -2.27 -43.99 -20.15
CA LYS A 118 -3.01 -44.93 -21.01
C LYS A 118 -2.19 -45.41 -22.22
N GLN A 119 -1.39 -44.54 -22.84
CA GLN A 119 -0.52 -44.92 -23.96
C GLN A 119 0.70 -45.77 -23.54
N GLY A 120 1.16 -45.63 -22.30
CA GLY A 120 2.22 -46.47 -21.73
C GLY A 120 1.76 -47.90 -21.42
N LEU A 121 0.56 -48.07 -20.88
CA LEU A 121 0.00 -49.39 -20.52
C LEU A 121 -0.27 -50.27 -21.76
N ILE A 122 -0.79 -49.66 -22.83
CA ILE A 122 -1.08 -50.35 -24.10
C ILE A 122 0.22 -50.81 -24.80
N LYS A 123 1.33 -50.07 -24.65
CA LYS A 123 2.63 -50.46 -25.24
C LYS A 123 3.29 -51.63 -24.51
N SER A 124 3.10 -51.77 -23.20
CA SER A 124 3.61 -52.93 -22.44
C SER A 124 2.77 -54.20 -22.65
N GLU A 125 1.45 -54.09 -22.82
CA GLU A 125 0.58 -55.25 -23.09
C GLU A 125 0.73 -55.81 -24.51
N MET A 126 1.10 -54.98 -25.50
CA MET A 126 1.43 -55.47 -26.86
C MET A 126 2.79 -56.18 -26.93
N ALA A 127 3.74 -55.84 -26.06
CA ALA A 127 5.06 -56.48 -26.02
C ALA A 127 5.05 -57.86 -25.33
N ILE A 128 4.07 -58.12 -24.45
CA ILE A 128 3.89 -59.41 -23.77
C ILE A 128 3.16 -60.44 -24.65
N ASN A 129 2.35 -59.99 -25.63
CA ASN A 129 1.59 -60.86 -26.55
C ASN A 129 2.28 -61.10 -27.91
N GLN A 130 3.56 -60.77 -28.04
CA GLN A 130 4.38 -61.03 -29.23
C GLN A 130 5.52 -62.05 -28.99
N TYR A 131 5.42 -62.85 -27.91
CA TYR A 131 6.19 -64.07 -27.71
C TYR A 131 5.25 -65.27 -27.57
#